data_AF-A0AAW6JSJ5-F1
#
_entry.id   AF-A0AAW6JSJ5-F1
#
_cell.length_a   1.000
_cell.length_b   1.000
_cell.length_c   1.000
_cell.angle_alpha   90.00
_cell.angle_beta   90.00
_cell.angle_gamma   90.00
#
_symmetry.space_group_name_H-M   'P 1'
#
loop_
_entity.id
_entity.type
_entity.pdbx_description
1 polymer ?
#
loop_
_entity_poly.entity_id
_entity_poly.type
_entity_poly.pdbx_seq_one_letter_code
_entity_poly.pdbx_strand_id
1 'polypeptide(L)'
;MVIDPKTQEQVSLFHPRQQEWSEHFIWTKDGIKIVGITIIGRATISRFDFNDKRRDEPSIQVARSFWIEAGWHPPQSDLRQE
;
A
#
# COMPACT_ATOMS: atom_id res chain seq x y z
N MET A 1 -9.50 4.04 15.61
CA MET A 1 -10.21 3.53 14.41
C MET A 1 -9.98 4.48 13.25
N VAL A 2 -10.12 3.98 12.03
CA VAL A 2 -9.94 4.73 10.77
C VAL A 2 -11.12 4.47 9.85
N ILE A 3 -11.43 5.40 8.96
CA ILE A 3 -12.55 5.27 8.02
C ILE A 3 -12.01 4.70 6.70
N ASP A 4 -12.63 3.63 6.18
CA ASP A 4 -12.36 3.21 4.80
C ASP A 4 -12.92 4.24 3.83
N PRO A 5 -12.10 4.85 2.95
CA PRO A 5 -12.58 5.86 2.02
C PRO A 5 -13.66 5.33 1.06
N LYS A 6 -13.71 4.01 0.80
CA LYS A 6 -14.69 3.42 -0.14
C LYS A 6 -16.04 3.14 0.51
N THR A 7 -16.08 2.47 1.66
CA THR A 7 -17.35 2.08 2.31
C THR A 7 -17.81 3.03 3.40
N GLN A 8 -16.96 3.96 3.85
CA GLN A 8 -17.21 4.85 4.99
C GLN A 8 -17.36 4.15 6.35
N GLU A 9 -17.06 2.86 6.44
CA GLU A 9 -17.08 2.14 7.72
C GLU A 9 -15.84 2.47 8.57
N GLN A 10 -16.04 2.50 9.90
CA GLN A 10 -14.93 2.56 10.85
C GLN A 10 -14.34 1.18 11.07
N VAL A 11 -13.05 1.05 10.77
CA VAL A 11 -12.28 -0.18 10.93
C VAL A 11 -11.01 0.06 11.74
N SER A 12 -10.41 -1.03 12.23
CA SER A 12 -9.08 -1.01 12.81
C SER A 12 -8.01 -0.84 11.73
N LEU A 13 -6.86 -0.28 12.11
CA LEU A 13 -5.67 -0.29 11.26
C LEU A 13 -5.13 -1.71 11.12
N PHE A 14 -4.41 -1.95 10.02
CA PHE A 14 -3.67 -3.18 9.81
C PHE A 14 -2.70 -3.45 10.97
N HIS A 15 -2.67 -4.70 11.44
CA HIS A 15 -1.81 -5.17 12.52
C HIS A 15 -0.75 -6.15 11.98
N PRO A 16 0.47 -5.69 11.66
CA PRO A 16 1.49 -6.50 10.99
C PRO A 16 2.01 -7.72 11.77
N ARG A 17 1.66 -7.84 13.07
CA ARG A 17 2.02 -9.01 13.90
C ARG A 17 0.92 -10.06 13.97
N GLN A 18 -0.27 -9.76 13.47
CA GLN A 18 -1.47 -10.62 13.56
C GLN A 18 -2.14 -10.84 12.20
N GLN A 19 -1.79 -10.05 11.19
CA GLN A 19 -2.42 -10.06 9.88
C GLN A 19 -1.36 -10.18 8.80
N GLU A 20 -1.64 -11.01 7.80
CA GLU A 20 -0.73 -11.24 6.68
C GLU A 20 -0.77 -10.07 5.69
N TRP A 21 0.39 -9.60 5.26
CA TRP A 21 0.48 -8.45 4.34
C TRP A 21 -0.26 -8.72 3.03
N SER A 22 -0.06 -9.89 2.43
CA SER A 22 -0.62 -10.29 1.14
C SER A 22 -2.15 -10.45 1.14
N GLU A 23 -2.78 -10.59 2.30
CA GLU A 23 -4.24 -10.63 2.41
C GLU A 23 -4.87 -9.23 2.33
N HIS A 24 -4.11 -8.20 2.69
CA HIS A 24 -4.61 -6.84 2.80
C HIS A 24 -4.10 -5.90 1.69
N PHE A 25 -2.92 -6.20 1.15
CA PHE A 25 -2.20 -5.32 0.24
C PHE A 25 -1.66 -6.08 -0.97
N ILE A 26 -1.61 -5.38 -2.10
CA ILE A 26 -0.96 -5.83 -3.33
C ILE A 26 -0.21 -4.65 -3.94
N TRP A 27 0.88 -4.92 -4.65
CA TRP A 27 1.56 -3.90 -5.44
C TRP A 27 0.87 -3.71 -6.80
N THR A 28 0.92 -2.50 -7.34
CA THR A 28 0.63 -2.29 -8.77
C THR A 28 1.63 -3.07 -9.62
N LYS A 29 1.28 -3.36 -10.88
CA LYS A 29 2.14 -4.11 -11.81
C LYS A 29 3.56 -3.54 -11.94
N ASP A 30 3.65 -2.21 -11.92
CA ASP A 30 4.93 -1.47 -11.95
C ASP A 30 5.71 -1.55 -10.63
N GLY A 31 5.15 -2.06 -9.54
CA GLY A 31 5.78 -2.14 -8.23
C GLY A 31 5.88 -0.81 -7.47
N ILE A 32 5.26 0.27 -7.95
CA ILE A 32 5.46 1.61 -7.39
C ILE A 32 4.45 1.92 -6.28
N LYS A 33 3.20 1.47 -6.44
CA LYS A 33 2.10 1.81 -5.53
C LYS A 33 1.60 0.58 -4.80
N ILE A 34 1.19 0.79 -3.55
CA ILE A 34 0.50 -0.20 -2.74
C ILE A 34 -1.01 0.02 -2.89
N VAL A 35 -1.74 -1.04 -3.17
CA VAL A 35 -3.20 -1.06 -3.29
C VAL A 35 -3.79 -1.89 -2.16
N GLY A 36 -4.79 -1.33 -1.48
CA GLY A 36 -5.52 -2.02 -0.42
C GLY A 36 -6.64 -2.83 -1.03
N ILE A 37 -6.62 -4.16 -0.85
CA ILE A 37 -7.61 -5.07 -1.43
C ILE A 37 -8.74 -5.40 -0.46
N THR A 38 -8.55 -5.12 0.84
CA THR A 38 -9.57 -5.23 1.89
C THR A 38 -9.97 -3.85 2.41
N ILE A 39 -11.06 -3.80 3.19
CA ILE A 39 -11.50 -2.59 3.89
C ILE A 39 -10.42 -2.05 4.85
N ILE A 40 -9.77 -2.94 5.60
CA ILE A 40 -8.65 -2.61 6.50
C ILE A 40 -7.47 -2.08 5.69
N GLY A 41 -7.12 -2.71 4.57
CA GLY A 41 -6.00 -2.30 3.72
C GLY A 41 -6.20 -0.90 3.12
N ARG A 42 -7.39 -0.64 2.56
CA ARG A 42 -7.73 0.68 2.00
C ARG A 42 -7.73 1.78 3.06
N ALA A 43 -8.35 1.52 4.21
CA ALA A 43 -8.37 2.46 5.33
C ALA A 43 -6.95 2.75 5.85
N THR A 44 -6.09 1.72 5.93
CA THR A 44 -4.69 1.84 6.35
C THR A 44 -3.88 2.70 5.37
N ILE A 45 -3.94 2.40 4.07
CA ILE A 45 -3.25 3.20 3.03
C ILE A 45 -3.70 4.65 3.06
N SER A 46 -5.01 4.89 3.16
CA SER A 46 -5.56 6.24 3.21
C SER A 46 -5.11 6.98 4.47
N ARG A 47 -5.12 6.30 5.63
CA ARG A 47 -4.72 6.90 6.91
C ARG A 47 -3.26 7.36 6.89
N PHE A 48 -2.37 6.49 6.43
CA PHE A 48 -0.91 6.71 6.49
C PHE A 48 -0.31 7.31 5.22
N ASP A 49 -1.10 7.43 4.15
CA ASP A 49 -0.64 7.91 2.85
C ASP A 49 0.56 7.13 2.30
N PHE A 50 0.46 5.81 2.24
CA PHE A 50 1.54 4.91 1.79
C PHE A 50 2.10 5.20 0.39
N ASN A 51 1.39 6.01 -0.39
CA ASN A 51 1.75 6.38 -1.74
C ASN A 51 1.98 7.89 -1.89
N ASP A 52 2.12 8.66 -0.79
CA ASP A 52 2.33 10.12 -0.83
C ASP A 52 1.32 10.88 -1.74
N LYS A 53 0.03 10.52 -1.69
CA LYS A 53 -1.02 11.18 -2.48
C LYS A 53 -1.45 12.53 -1.92
N ARG A 54 -1.14 12.83 -0.65
CA ARG A 54 -1.51 14.08 0.04
C ARG A 54 -0.33 15.04 0.21
N ARG A 55 0.83 14.71 -0.35
CA ARG A 55 2.03 15.55 -0.35
C ARG A 55 2.19 16.23 -1.71
N ASP A 56 2.87 17.37 -1.73
CA ASP A 56 3.17 18.09 -2.96
C ASP A 56 4.10 17.29 -3.89
N GLU A 57 4.99 16.48 -3.31
CA GLU A 57 5.90 15.59 -4.04
C GLU A 57 5.70 14.11 -3.65
N PRO A 58 5.61 13.18 -4.63
CA PRO A 58 5.39 11.76 -4.37
C PRO A 58 6.70 11.03 -4.04
N SER A 59 7.40 11.50 -3.00
CA SER A 59 8.77 11.11 -2.67
C SER A 59 9.00 9.59 -2.62
N ILE A 60 8.08 8.84 -2.00
CA ILE A 60 8.19 7.38 -1.90
C ILE A 60 7.99 6.67 -3.25
N GLN A 61 7.15 7.21 -4.13
CA GLN A 61 6.94 6.63 -5.47
C GLN A 61 8.21 6.81 -6.32
N VAL A 62 8.84 7.99 -6.24
CA VAL A 62 10.12 8.28 -6.92
C VAL A 62 11.25 7.39 -6.38
N ALA A 63 11.34 7.19 -5.07
CA ALA A 63 12.32 6.27 -4.50
C ALA A 63 12.12 4.83 -5.01
N ARG A 64 10.86 4.35 -5.02
CA ARG A 64 10.54 3.00 -5.51
C ARG A 64 10.87 2.82 -6.99
N SER A 65 10.66 3.83 -7.85
CA SER A 65 11.04 3.70 -9.26
C SER A 65 12.54 3.46 -9.45
N PHE A 66 13.39 4.15 -8.68
CA PHE A 66 14.83 3.89 -8.70
C PHE A 66 15.19 2.50 -8.13
N TRP A 67 14.49 2.05 -7.08
CA TRP A 67 14.72 0.71 -6.52
C TRP A 67 14.29 -0.41 -7.47
N ILE A 68 13.24 -0.19 -8.27
CA ILE A 68 12.82 -1.12 -9.31
C ILE A 68 13.88 -1.20 -10.41
N GLU A 69 14.40 -0.06 -10.86
CA GLU A 69 15.49 -0.01 -11.84
C GLU A 69 16.75 -0.72 -11.32
N ALA A 70 17.05 -0.57 -10.04
CA ALA A 70 18.15 -1.26 -9.36
C ALA A 70 17.87 -2.75 -9.03
N GLY A 71 16.65 -3.25 -9.26
CA GLY A 71 16.25 -4.62 -8.93
C GLY A 71 16.08 -4.91 -7.44
N TRP A 72 16.03 -3.90 -6.57
CA TRP A 72 15.84 -4.03 -5.13
C TRP A 72 14.37 -4.14 -4.71
N HIS A 73 13.44 -3.75 -5.58
CA HIS A 73 12.02 -3.66 -5.26
C HIS A 73 11.13 -4.04 -6.45
N PRO A 74 9.91 -4.56 -6.20
CA PRO A 74 9.39 -5.06 -4.92
C PRO A 74 9.90 -6.47 -4.58
N PRO A 75 9.73 -6.93 -3.31
CA PRO A 75 10.08 -8.29 -2.89
C PRO A 75 9.50 -9.33 -3.85
N GLN A 76 10.28 -10.36 -4.18
CA GLN A 76 9.83 -11.41 -5.12
C GLN A 76 8.63 -12.21 -4.61
N SER A 77 8.49 -12.31 -3.28
CA SER A 77 7.36 -12.98 -2.62
C SER A 77 6.07 -12.16 -2.62
N ASP A 78 6.15 -10.85 -2.88
CA ASP A 78 4.99 -9.97 -2.79
C ASP A 78 4.15 -10.03 -4.06
N LEU A 79 2.83 -10.13 -3.87
CA LEU A 79 1.87 -10.13 -4.97
C LEU A 79 1.84 -8.79 -5.69
N ARG A 80 1.70 -8.86 -7.01
CA ARG A 80 1.49 -7.71 -7.91
C ARG A 80 0.21 -7.93 -8.71
N GLN A 81 -0.46 -6.84 -9.07
CA GLN A 81 -1.55 -6.90 -10.05
C GLN A 81 -1.02 -7.46 -11.39
N GLU A 82 -1.82 -8.32 -12.03
CA GLU A 82 -1.53 -8.89 -13.36
C GLU A 82 -1.40 -7.83 -14.47
#